data_AF-A0A315AQF0-F1
#
_entry.id   AF-A0A315AQF0-F1
#
_cell.length_a   1.000
_cell.length_b   1.000
_cell.length_c   1.000
_cell.angle_alpha   90.00
_cell.angle_beta   90.00
_cell.angle_gamma   90.00
#
_symmetry.space_group_name_H-M   'P 1'
#
loop_
_entity.id
_entity.type
_entity.pdbx_description
1 polymer ?
#
loop_
_entity_poly.entity_id
_entity_poly.type
_entity_poly.pdbx_seq_one_letter_code
_entity_poly.pdbx_strand_id
1 'polypeptide(L)'
;MTNKPESLTTTLRRRLSEVDGLHNTIARETGVSQATISRIHTGGCSPTLATAERIFGWFERYDKSARRLKAGGVIRRVGRPATATFRD
;
A
#
# COMPACT_ATOMS: atom_id res chain seq x y z
N MET A 1 -9.11 25.67 17.93
CA MET A 1 -8.90 24.29 17.42
C MET A 1 -7.40 24.11 17.19
N THR A 2 -6.69 23.53 18.16
CA THR A 2 -5.24 23.34 18.08
C THR A 2 -4.95 22.24 17.05
N ASN A 3 -4.48 22.63 15.86
CA ASN A 3 -3.86 21.71 14.90
C ASN A 3 -2.59 21.15 15.56
N LYS A 4 -2.72 20.11 16.39
CA LYS A 4 -1.56 19.34 16.84
C LYS A 4 -0.96 18.71 15.59
N PRO A 5 0.31 18.94 15.27
CA PRO A 5 0.95 18.25 14.16
C PRO A 5 0.82 16.75 14.41
N GLU A 6 0.12 16.05 13.52
CA GLU A 6 -0.04 14.61 13.61
C GLU A 6 1.37 14.00 13.55
N SER A 7 1.75 13.24 14.59
CA SER A 7 3.07 12.61 14.63
C SER A 7 3.22 11.70 13.42
N LEU A 8 4.41 11.71 12.80
CA LEU A 8 4.75 10.85 11.67
C LEU A 8 4.40 9.38 11.95
N THR A 9 4.58 8.92 13.19
CA THR A 9 4.22 7.58 13.63
C THR A 9 2.71 7.34 13.59
N THR A 10 1.89 8.33 13.95
CA THR A 10 0.43 8.26 13.90
C THR A 10 -0.06 8.17 12.45
N THR A 11 0.50 9.01 11.56
CA THR A 11 0.19 8.97 10.12
C THR A 11 0.56 7.61 9.53
N LEU A 12 1.76 7.12 9.83
CA LEU A 12 2.23 5.82 9.33
C LEU A 12 1.34 4.67 9.81
N ARG A 13 0.92 4.70 11.07
CA ARG A 13 -0.01 3.70 11.62
C ARG A 13 -1.34 3.71 10.90
N ARG A 14 -1.95 4.89 10.71
CA ARG A 14 -3.22 5.03 9.97
C ARG A 14 -3.08 4.42 8.57
N ARG A 15 -1.99 4.74 7.87
CA ARG A 15 -1.73 4.26 6.51
C ARG A 15 -1.51 2.76 6.45
N LEU A 16 -0.81 2.19 7.43
CA LEU A 16 -0.66 0.73 7.54
C LEU A 16 -2.01 0.04 7.77
N SER A 17 -2.91 0.64 8.56
CA SER A 17 -4.27 0.13 8.76
C SER A 17 -5.13 0.19 7.49
N GLU A 18 -4.93 1.17 6.59
CA GLU A 18 -5.63 1.25 5.30
C GLU A 18 -5.27 0.08 4.36
N VAL A 19 -4.08 -0.49 4.53
CA VAL A 19 -3.56 -1.60 3.71
C VAL A 19 -3.37 -2.87 4.53
N ASP A 20 -4.19 -3.04 5.57
CA ASP A 20 -4.16 -4.23 6.41
C ASP A 20 -4.32 -5.49 5.53
N GLY A 21 -3.37 -6.42 5.66
CA GLY A 21 -3.20 -7.58 4.76
C GLY A 21 -2.06 -7.46 3.74
N LEU A 22 -1.52 -6.26 3.48
CA LEU A 22 -0.36 -6.07 2.59
C LEU A 22 0.98 -5.99 3.32
N HIS A 23 1.03 -6.23 4.63
CA HIS A 23 2.27 -6.13 5.43
C HIS A 23 3.43 -6.98 4.88
N ASN A 24 3.15 -8.18 4.36
CA ASN A 24 4.17 -9.03 3.75
C ASN A 24 4.70 -8.42 2.43
N THR A 25 3.82 -7.87 1.60
CA THR A 25 4.20 -7.20 0.35
C THR A 25 5.04 -5.96 0.63
N ILE A 26 4.62 -5.12 1.57
CA ILE A 26 5.37 -3.94 2.00
C ILE A 26 6.76 -4.37 2.50
N ALA A 27 6.84 -5.43 3.31
CA ALA A 27 8.12 -5.93 3.82
C ALA A 27 9.09 -6.31 2.69
N ARG A 28 8.59 -7.08 1.71
CA ARG A 28 9.39 -7.54 0.55
C ARG A 28 9.87 -6.39 -0.32
N GLU A 29 9.03 -5.39 -0.56
CA GLU A 29 9.37 -4.28 -1.46
C GLU A 29 10.20 -3.17 -0.81
N THR A 30 10.06 -2.97 0.51
CA THR A 30 10.81 -1.95 1.25
C THR A 30 12.10 -2.48 1.86
N GLY A 31 12.25 -3.81 1.94
CA GLY A 31 13.31 -4.48 2.69
C GLY A 31 13.19 -4.30 4.21
N VAL A 32 12.09 -3.74 4.71
CA VAL A 32 11.80 -3.62 6.14
C VAL A 32 11.19 -4.93 6.61
N SER A 33 11.63 -5.46 7.76
CA SER A 33 11.08 -6.73 8.25
C SER A 33 9.57 -6.64 8.51
N GLN A 34 8.84 -7.71 8.19
CA GLN A 34 7.39 -7.79 8.43
C GLN A 34 7.07 -7.60 9.92
N ALA A 35 7.89 -8.16 10.82
CA ALA A 35 7.77 -7.98 12.26
C ALA A 35 7.93 -6.51 12.69
N THR A 36 8.80 -5.74 12.03
CA THR A 36 8.92 -4.28 12.27
C THR A 36 7.65 -3.57 11.84
N ILE A 37 7.12 -3.88 10.66
CA ILE A 37 5.88 -3.27 10.14
C ILE A 37 4.70 -3.56 11.08
N SER A 38 4.53 -4.81 11.53
CA SER A 38 3.49 -5.18 12.49
C SER A 38 3.63 -4.45 13.82
N ARG A 39 4.86 -4.28 14.34
CA ARG A 39 5.09 -3.53 15.58
C ARG A 39 4.78 -2.04 15.43
N ILE A 40 5.08 -1.45 14.27
CA ILE A 40 4.70 -0.07 13.97
C ILE A 40 3.16 0.03 13.94
N HIS A 41 2.49 -0.84 13.17
CA HIS A 41 1.04 -0.85 13.03
C HIS A 41 0.32 -0.93 14.39
N THR A 42 0.73 -1.88 15.23
CA THR A 42 0.19 -2.09 16.58
C THR A 42 0.59 -0.99 17.58
N GLY A 43 1.54 -0.11 17.23
CA GLY A 43 2.03 0.95 18.10
C GLY A 43 3.07 0.49 19.12
N GLY A 44 3.58 -0.73 19.00
CA GLY A 44 4.62 -1.28 19.87
C GLY A 44 6.04 -0.82 19.51
N CYS A 45 6.22 -0.03 18.44
CA CYS A 45 7.53 0.49 18.06
C CYS A 45 7.42 1.81 17.28
N SER A 46 8.32 2.75 17.59
CA SER A 46 8.54 3.94 16.78
C SER A 46 9.60 3.63 15.71
N PRO A 47 9.29 3.80 14.41
CA PRO A 47 10.27 3.58 13.35
C PRO A 47 11.39 4.62 13.37
N THR A 48 12.58 4.23 12.92
CA THR A 48 13.62 5.20 12.57
C THR A 48 13.20 5.99 11.33
N LEU A 49 13.77 7.18 11.12
CA LEU A 49 13.47 8.03 9.96
C LEU A 49 13.67 7.26 8.64
N ALA A 50 14.82 6.58 8.48
CA ALA A 50 15.11 5.78 7.29
C ALA A 50 14.10 4.64 7.05
N THR A 51 13.58 4.02 8.11
CA THR A 51 12.53 3.00 8.00
C THR A 51 11.22 3.62 7.52
N ALA A 52 10.84 4.75 8.10
CA ALA A 52 9.63 5.45 7.74
C ALA A 52 9.68 5.95 6.28
N GLU A 53 10.80 6.52 5.83
CA GLU A 53 10.99 6.97 4.45
C GLU A 53 10.78 5.86 3.44
N ARG A 54 11.33 4.66 3.69
CA ARG A 54 11.13 3.50 2.82
C ARG A 54 9.66 3.09 2.72
N ILE A 55 8.96 3.07 3.85
CA ILE A 55 7.53 2.70 3.89
C ILE A 55 6.68 3.79 3.22
N PHE A 56 6.96 5.08 3.46
CA PHE A 56 6.26 6.19 2.80
C PHE A 56 6.50 6.19 1.29
N GLY A 57 7.73 5.95 0.84
CA GLY A 57 8.03 5.84 -0.59
C GLY A 57 7.29 4.66 -1.25
N TRP A 58 7.01 3.58 -0.52
CA TRP A 58 6.10 2.52 -1.00
C TRP A 58 4.66 3.02 -1.12
N PHE A 59 4.15 3.70 -0.10
CA PHE A 59 2.80 4.28 -0.10
C PHE A 59 2.58 5.28 -1.25
N GLU A 60 3.57 6.11 -1.58
CA GLU A 60 3.46 7.04 -2.73
C GLU A 60 3.28 6.31 -4.05
N ARG A 61 4.01 5.20 -4.27
CA ARG A 61 3.86 4.35 -5.46
C ARG A 61 2.52 3.63 -5.47
N TYR A 62 2.09 3.13 -4.32
CA TYR A 62 0.81 2.46 -4.14
C TYR A 62 -0.35 3.41 -4.45
N ASP A 63 -0.35 4.62 -3.87
CA ASP A 63 -1.36 5.64 -4.12
C ASP A 63 -1.41 6.07 -5.58
N LYS A 64 -0.25 6.26 -6.22
CA LYS A 64 -0.19 6.60 -7.64
C LYS A 64 -0.83 5.50 -8.49
N SER A 65 -0.59 4.24 -8.14
CA SER A 65 -1.18 3.09 -8.82
C SER A 65 -2.69 3.00 -8.57
N ALA A 66 -3.14 3.17 -7.32
CA ALA A 66 -4.55 3.20 -6.95
C ALA A 66 -5.30 4.35 -7.64
N ARG A 67 -4.68 5.54 -7.74
CA ARG A 67 -5.22 6.69 -8.47
C ARG A 67 -5.32 6.42 -9.96
N ARG A 68 -4.34 5.75 -10.58
CA ARG A 68 -4.41 5.34 -11.99
C ARG A 68 -5.54 4.35 -12.26
N LEU A 69 -5.80 3.42 -11.35
CA LEU A 69 -6.94 2.50 -11.45
C LEU A 69 -8.28 3.23 -11.35
N LYS A 70 -8.39 4.22 -10.46
CA LYS A 70 -9.60 5.05 -10.34
C LYS A 70 -9.79 6.00 -11.53
N ALA A 71 -8.72 6.64 -12.01
CA ALA A 71 -8.76 7.55 -13.15
C ALA A 71 -8.91 6.80 -14.49
N GLY A 72 -8.46 5.55 -14.56
CA GLY A 72 -8.61 4.64 -15.69
C GLY A 72 -9.91 3.83 -15.68
N GLY A 73 -10.91 4.23 -14.88
CA GLY A 73 -12.26 3.64 -14.84
C GLY A 73 -13.07 3.77 -16.14
N VAL A 74 -12.44 4.17 -17.24
CA VAL A 74 -12.92 3.99 -18.60
C VAL A 74 -11.81 3.25 -19.37
N ILE A 75 -12.12 2.03 -19.83
CA ILE A 75 -11.40 1.15 -20.79
C ILE A 75 -10.52 0.07 -20.10
N ARG A 76 -10.86 -1.23 -20.02
CA ARG A 76 -11.55 -2.14 -20.97
C ARG A 76 -12.39 -3.21 -20.25
N ARG A 77 -13.63 -3.42 -20.72
CA ARG A 77 -14.13 -4.80 -20.91
C ARG A 77 -13.13 -5.47 -21.85
N VAL A 78 -12.13 -6.15 -21.31
CA VAL A 78 -11.42 -7.16 -22.10
C VAL A 78 -12.46 -8.26 -22.30
N GLY A 79 -12.85 -8.44 -23.55
CA GLY A 79 -13.79 -9.47 -23.95
C GLY A 79 -13.42 -10.80 -23.33
N ARG A 80 -14.42 -11.47 -22.78
CA ARG A 80 -14.46 -12.92 -22.68
C ARG A 80 -13.82 -13.50 -23.96
N PRO A 81 -12.77 -14.32 -23.89
CA PRO A 81 -12.34 -15.05 -25.07
C PRO A 81 -13.53 -15.91 -25.50
N ALA A 82 -14.09 -15.61 -26.67
CA ALA A 82 -14.93 -16.57 -27.35
C ALA A 82 -14.06 -17.81 -27.54
N THR A 83 -14.41 -18.90 -26.85
CA THR A 83 -13.93 -20.23 -27.17
C THR A 83 -14.14 -20.44 -28.67
N ALA A 84 -13.07 -20.30 -29.44
CA ALA A 84 -13.00 -20.74 -30.81
C ALA A 84 -13.08 -22.28 -30.77
N THR A 85 -14.29 -22.82 -30.80
CA THR A 85 -14.50 -24.21 -31.17
C THR A 85 -14.27 -24.29 -32.68
N PHE A 86 -13.01 -24.51 -33.04
CA PHE A 86 -12.63 -24.97 -34.36
C PHE A 86 -13.29 -26.34 -34.57
N ARG A 87 -14.14 -26.45 -35.59
CA ARG A 87 -14.70 -27.73 -36.04
C ARG A 87 -14.38 -27.84 -37.52
N ASP A 88 -13.67 -28.92 -37.84
CA ASP A 88 -13.37 -29.44 -39.18
C ASP A 88 -14.66 -29.66 -39.98
#